data_AF-A0A1M5BDF5-F1
#
_entry.id   AF-A0A1M5BDF5-F1
#
_cell.length_a   1.000
_cell.length_b   1.000
_cell.length_c   1.000
_cell.angle_alpha   90.00
_cell.angle_beta   90.00
_cell.angle_gamma   90.00
#
_symmetry.space_group_name_H-M   'P 1'
#
loop_
_entity.id
_entity.type
_entity.pdbx_description
1 polymer ?
#
loop_
_entity_poly.entity_id
_entity_poly.type
_entity_poly.pdbx_seq_one_letter_code
_entity_poly.pdbx_strand_id
1 'polypeptide(L)'
;MNKTLRHIVSLLLLVLLGTVANAQATIGANKAPDKDAVLELVSSTKGLLLPRVAQAARPANPTSGLVIFNTTSNVLEYFNGTAWVALQSGQAAVGSNTTAIRRESLASPLQLTLTDDIVVCTNTMGGQVVLPAAASQKGKAYRIKVAGNGTVVVRSQDGALIDDITLYEIPGGAKLSLQFVSDGQQWNVLN
;
A
#
# COMPACT_ATOMS: atom_id res chain seq x y z
N MET A 1 -18.35 75.27 8.55
CA MET A 1 -16.99 74.68 8.44
C MET A 1 -16.11 75.64 7.66
N ASN A 2 -14.99 76.11 8.25
CA ASN A 2 -14.10 77.04 7.57
C ASN A 2 -13.42 76.36 6.36
N LYS A 3 -13.00 77.16 5.37
CA LYS A 3 -12.43 76.61 4.12
C LYS A 3 -11.20 75.74 4.41
N THR A 4 -10.37 76.12 5.38
CA THR A 4 -9.16 75.38 5.78
C THR A 4 -9.46 74.01 6.38
N LEU A 5 -10.48 73.86 7.23
CA LEU A 5 -10.87 72.57 7.79
C LEU A 5 -11.44 71.62 6.73
N ARG A 6 -12.13 72.13 5.71
CA ARG A 6 -12.58 71.32 4.56
C ARG A 6 -11.41 70.70 3.79
N HIS A 7 -10.35 71.46 3.55
CA HIS A 7 -9.18 70.96 2.81
C HIS A 7 -8.39 69.96 3.65
N ILE A 8 -8.23 70.20 4.96
CA ILE A 8 -7.57 69.26 5.88
C ILE A 8 -8.33 67.93 5.94
N VAL A 9 -9.67 67.98 6.06
CA VAL A 9 -10.51 66.78 6.06
C VAL A 9 -10.44 66.05 4.72
N SER A 10 -10.47 66.74 3.58
CA SER A 10 -10.31 66.11 2.26
C SER A 10 -8.93 65.47 2.07
N LEU A 11 -7.86 66.07 2.59
CA LEU A 11 -6.51 65.50 2.50
C LEU A 11 -6.39 64.25 3.38
N LEU A 12 -6.94 64.29 4.59
CA LEU A 12 -7.00 63.13 5.50
C LEU A 12 -7.82 61.98 4.90
N LEU A 13 -8.95 62.28 4.26
CA LEU A 13 -9.75 61.28 3.56
C LEU A 13 -8.96 60.64 2.41
N LEU A 14 -8.24 61.43 1.61
CA LEU A 14 -7.44 60.95 0.48
C LEU A 14 -6.29 60.02 0.93
N VAL A 15 -5.67 60.31 2.08
CA VAL A 15 -4.62 59.45 2.68
C VAL A 15 -5.21 58.14 3.23
N LEU A 16 -6.44 58.16 3.76
CA LEU A 16 -7.16 56.95 4.19
C LEU A 16 -7.63 56.06 3.02
N LEU A 17 -7.69 56.59 1.79
CA LEU A 17 -7.95 55.83 0.56
C LEU A 17 -6.68 55.17 -0.02
N GLY A 18 -5.53 55.29 0.64
CA GLY A 18 -4.29 54.61 0.25
C GLY A 18 -4.53 53.11 0.13
N THR A 19 -4.39 52.56 -1.08
CA THR A 19 -4.68 51.17 -1.38
C THR A 19 -3.66 50.25 -0.70
N VAL A 20 -4.16 49.23 0.02
CA VAL A 20 -3.34 48.09 0.42
C VAL A 20 -3.06 47.23 -0.81
N ALA A 21 -2.00 47.55 -1.54
CA ALA A 21 -1.50 46.68 -2.59
C ALA A 21 -0.96 45.40 -1.94
N ASN A 22 -1.73 44.31 -2.03
CA ASN A 22 -1.23 42.97 -1.67
C ASN A 22 -0.18 42.57 -2.71
N ALA A 23 1.10 42.67 -2.35
CA ALA A 23 2.20 42.20 -3.17
C ALA A 23 2.35 40.67 -3.02
N GLN A 24 1.36 39.91 -3.47
CA GLN A 24 1.46 38.47 -3.61
C GLN A 24 1.45 38.13 -5.10
N ALA A 25 2.47 37.40 -5.54
CA ALA A 25 2.66 37.04 -6.93
C ALA A 25 2.65 35.52 -7.10
N THR A 26 1.84 35.03 -8.05
CA THR A 26 2.04 33.69 -8.60
C THR A 26 3.27 33.72 -9.51
N ILE A 27 4.19 32.78 -9.34
CA ILE A 27 5.35 32.67 -10.23
C ILE A 27 4.94 31.85 -11.45
N GLY A 28 5.03 32.47 -12.64
CA GLY A 28 4.73 31.82 -13.92
C GLY A 28 3.33 32.13 -14.49
N ALA A 29 2.51 32.92 -13.80
CA ALA A 29 1.23 33.43 -14.31
C ALA A 29 0.91 34.81 -13.74
N ASN A 30 0.20 35.65 -14.51
CA ASN A 30 -0.30 36.95 -14.04
C ASN A 30 -1.70 36.80 -13.42
N LYS A 31 -1.78 36.14 -12.27
CA LYS A 31 -2.99 36.00 -11.46
C LYS A 31 -2.68 36.13 -9.97
N ALA A 32 -3.70 36.36 -9.16
CA ALA A 32 -3.58 36.20 -7.72
C ALA A 32 -3.31 34.72 -7.37
N PRO A 33 -2.47 34.43 -6.36
CA PRO A 33 -2.28 33.07 -5.89
C PRO A 33 -3.55 32.52 -5.25
N ASP A 34 -3.62 31.20 -5.12
CA ASP A 34 -4.64 30.54 -4.30
C ASP A 34 -4.67 31.14 -2.88
N LYS A 35 -5.87 31.31 -2.31
CA LYS A 35 -6.07 31.95 -0.99
C LYS A 35 -5.33 31.23 0.15
N ASP A 36 -5.03 29.95 -0.01
CA ASP A 36 -4.33 29.15 1.00
C ASP A 36 -2.82 29.03 0.70
N ALA A 37 -2.33 29.61 -0.41
CA ALA A 37 -0.95 29.48 -0.86
C ALA A 37 -0.11 30.73 -0.57
N VAL A 38 0.92 30.57 0.26
CA VAL A 38 1.99 31.58 0.40
C VAL A 38 2.92 31.60 -0.83
N LEU A 39 3.05 30.46 -1.53
CA LEU A 39 3.81 30.31 -2.77
C LEU A 39 3.03 29.45 -3.77
N GLU A 40 2.74 29.99 -4.95
CA GLU A 40 2.14 29.24 -6.07
C GLU A 40 3.05 29.33 -7.32
N LEU A 41 3.40 28.16 -7.88
CA LEU A 41 4.17 28.03 -9.11
C LEU A 41 3.26 27.49 -10.21
N VAL A 42 3.13 28.21 -11.32
CA VAL A 42 2.30 27.79 -12.47
C VAL A 42 3.18 27.58 -13.69
N SER A 43 3.19 26.37 -14.23
CA SER A 43 3.84 26.05 -15.50
C SER A 43 3.23 24.79 -16.11
N SER A 44 3.15 24.74 -17.44
CA SER A 44 2.75 23.53 -18.18
C SER A 44 3.95 22.65 -18.57
N THR A 45 5.18 23.14 -18.44
CA THR A 45 6.39 22.47 -18.95
C THR A 45 7.56 22.44 -17.96
N LYS A 46 7.48 23.16 -16.84
CA LYS A 46 8.53 23.22 -15.81
C LYS A 46 7.98 22.76 -14.47
N GLY A 47 8.87 22.26 -13.62
CA GLY A 47 8.56 21.88 -12.23
C GLY A 47 9.46 22.60 -11.24
N LEU A 48 9.29 22.26 -9.96
CA LEU A 48 10.17 22.71 -8.89
C LEU A 48 11.34 21.73 -8.75
N LEU A 49 12.57 22.23 -8.94
CA LEU A 49 13.77 21.46 -8.64
C LEU A 49 14.23 21.78 -7.22
N LEU A 50 14.06 20.80 -6.32
CA LEU A 50 14.47 20.92 -4.93
C LEU A 50 15.99 20.72 -4.75
N PRO A 51 16.57 21.15 -3.61
CA PRO A 51 17.97 20.85 -3.29
C PRO A 51 18.27 19.36 -3.38
N ARG A 52 19.32 19.02 -4.13
CA ARG A 52 19.78 17.65 -4.35
C ARG A 52 20.91 17.33 -3.38
N VAL A 53 20.65 16.45 -2.42
CA VAL A 53 21.55 16.20 -1.29
C VAL A 53 21.79 14.70 -1.18
N ALA A 54 23.05 14.27 -1.09
CA ALA A 54 23.35 12.86 -0.81
C ALA A 54 23.01 12.51 0.65
N GLN A 55 22.70 11.26 0.95
CA GLN A 55 22.29 10.83 2.30
C GLN A 55 23.30 11.24 3.38
N ALA A 56 24.60 11.09 3.11
CA ALA A 56 25.68 11.46 4.02
C ALA A 56 25.86 12.98 4.19
N ALA A 57 25.31 13.78 3.27
CA ALA A 57 25.43 15.24 3.26
C ALA A 57 24.18 15.95 3.80
N ARG A 58 23.23 15.21 4.38
CA ARG A 58 22.05 15.80 5.04
C ARG A 58 22.51 16.74 6.18
N PRO A 59 21.81 17.87 6.41
CA PRO A 59 22.08 18.71 7.56
C PRO A 59 22.01 17.91 8.86
N ALA A 60 22.95 18.16 9.78
CA ALA A 60 22.96 17.49 11.08
C ALA A 60 21.79 17.93 11.98
N ASN A 61 21.33 19.18 11.83
CA ASN A 61 20.22 19.77 12.58
C ASN A 61 19.17 20.37 11.62
N PRO A 62 18.41 19.54 10.88
CA PRO A 62 17.41 20.03 9.95
C PRO A 62 16.16 20.56 10.68
N THR A 63 15.55 21.61 10.14
CA THR A 63 14.26 22.11 10.63
C THR A 63 13.13 21.17 10.19
N SER A 64 12.12 20.95 11.05
CA SER A 64 10.92 20.20 10.68
C SER A 64 10.24 20.82 9.45
N GLY A 65 9.82 19.99 8.51
CA GLY A 65 9.26 20.39 7.22
C GLY A 65 10.29 20.67 6.13
N LEU A 66 11.61 20.58 6.39
CA LEU A 66 12.63 20.73 5.34
C LEU A 66 12.49 19.60 4.30
N VAL A 67 12.38 19.96 3.02
CA VAL A 67 12.22 19.02 1.90
C VAL A 67 13.46 19.02 1.01
N ILE A 68 13.95 17.83 0.65
CA ILE A 68 15.10 17.63 -0.26
C ILE A 68 14.80 16.50 -1.26
N PHE A 69 15.54 16.48 -2.36
CA PHE A 69 15.69 15.27 -3.17
C PHE A 69 16.96 14.54 -2.78
N ASN A 70 16.85 13.33 -2.24
CA ASN A 70 18.00 12.54 -1.84
C ASN A 70 18.59 11.81 -3.05
N THR A 71 19.81 12.16 -3.43
CA THR A 71 20.48 11.59 -4.61
C THR A 71 21.06 10.19 -4.37
N THR A 72 21.18 9.76 -3.12
CA THR A 72 21.62 8.39 -2.78
C THR A 72 20.48 7.39 -2.96
N SER A 73 19.31 7.71 -2.43
CA SER A 73 18.11 6.86 -2.51
C SER A 73 17.20 7.18 -3.70
N ASN A 74 17.51 8.23 -4.47
CA ASN A 74 16.72 8.73 -5.60
C ASN A 74 15.24 8.98 -5.25
N VAL A 75 14.98 9.51 -4.06
CA VAL A 75 13.62 9.77 -3.56
C VAL A 75 13.53 11.16 -2.95
N LEU A 76 12.33 11.73 -3.04
CA LEU A 76 11.99 12.97 -2.34
C LEU A 76 11.84 12.66 -0.84
N GLU A 77 12.36 13.52 0.03
CA GLU A 77 12.30 13.32 1.48
C GLU A 77 11.95 14.62 2.19
N TYR A 78 11.25 14.52 3.32
CA TYR A 78 11.10 15.63 4.27
C TYR A 78 11.56 15.22 5.66
N PHE A 79 12.06 16.19 6.43
CA PHE A 79 12.35 15.98 7.84
C PHE A 79 11.10 16.21 8.68
N ASN A 80 10.64 15.22 9.46
CA ASN A 80 9.42 15.34 10.25
C ASN A 80 9.65 15.95 11.66
N GLY A 81 10.87 16.41 11.95
CA GLY A 81 11.28 16.89 13.27
C GLY A 81 12.13 15.88 14.06
N THR A 82 12.11 14.59 13.70
CA THR A 82 12.90 13.54 14.34
C THR A 82 13.69 12.68 13.35
N ALA A 83 13.16 12.45 12.15
CA ALA A 83 13.77 11.62 11.12
C ALA A 83 13.46 12.14 9.71
N TRP A 84 14.29 11.72 8.75
CA TRP A 84 14.02 11.90 7.33
C TRP A 84 13.01 10.83 6.86
N VAL A 85 11.91 11.29 6.27
CA VAL A 85 10.82 10.46 5.77
C VAL A 85 10.77 10.56 4.25
N ALA A 86 10.79 9.41 3.57
CA ALA A 86 10.64 9.35 2.12
C ALA A 86 9.19 9.62 1.69
N LEU A 87 9.02 10.59 0.78
CA LEU A 87 7.80 10.86 0.04
C LEU A 87 7.78 9.96 -1.20
N GLN A 88 7.73 8.65 -0.96
CA GLN A 88 7.36 7.69 -1.98
C GLN A 88 5.84 7.62 -2.03
N SER A 89 5.26 7.50 -3.22
CA SER A 89 3.88 7.09 -3.30
C SER A 89 3.80 5.77 -2.55
N GLY A 90 2.92 5.72 -1.55
CA GLY A 90 2.32 4.48 -1.16
C GLY A 90 1.52 3.93 -2.35
N GLN A 91 2.19 3.51 -3.43
CA GLN A 91 2.09 2.08 -3.64
C GLN A 91 2.63 1.51 -2.33
N ALA A 92 1.73 1.35 -1.34
CA ALA A 92 1.71 0.07 -0.67
C ALA A 92 2.07 -0.88 -1.79
N ALA A 93 3.14 -1.68 -1.63
CA ALA A 93 3.13 -2.94 -2.35
C ALA A 93 1.67 -3.32 -2.33
N VAL A 94 1.02 -3.36 -3.50
CA VAL A 94 -0.26 -4.01 -3.57
C VAL A 94 0.20 -5.34 -3.03
N GLY A 95 -0.04 -5.53 -1.73
CA GLY A 95 0.25 -6.74 -1.02
C GLY A 95 -0.76 -7.54 -1.76
N SER A 96 -0.29 -8.16 -2.83
CA SER A 96 -1.16 -8.61 -3.86
C SER A 96 -1.89 -9.70 -3.11
N ASN A 97 -3.06 -9.36 -2.61
CA ASN A 97 -4.20 -10.24 -2.50
C ASN A 97 -4.61 -10.64 -3.93
N THR A 98 -3.66 -10.74 -4.89
CA THR A 98 -3.60 -11.89 -5.76
C THR A 98 -3.48 -13.09 -4.84
N THR A 99 -4.62 -13.58 -4.40
CA THR A 99 -4.75 -14.93 -3.92
C THR A 99 -3.96 -15.81 -4.88
N ALA A 100 -2.86 -16.41 -4.41
CA ALA A 100 -2.02 -17.20 -5.29
C ALA A 100 -2.82 -18.41 -5.74
N ILE A 101 -3.16 -18.49 -7.04
CA ILE A 101 -3.86 -19.64 -7.62
C ILE A 101 -2.82 -20.50 -8.33
N ARG A 102 -2.53 -21.66 -7.74
CA ARG A 102 -1.71 -22.70 -8.37
C ARG A 102 -2.61 -23.75 -8.99
N ARG A 103 -2.44 -24.06 -10.28
CA ARG A 103 -3.13 -25.16 -10.96
C ARG A 103 -2.14 -26.28 -11.23
N GLU A 104 -2.41 -27.48 -10.73
CA GLU A 104 -1.42 -28.57 -10.72
C GLU A 104 -2.06 -29.93 -11.04
N SER A 105 -1.33 -30.76 -11.78
CA SER A 105 -1.64 -32.19 -11.93
C SER A 105 -0.74 -32.99 -10.98
N LEU A 106 -1.31 -33.52 -9.91
CA LEU A 106 -0.60 -34.17 -8.79
C LEU A 106 -0.05 -35.56 -9.17
N ALA A 107 1.04 -35.63 -9.93
CA ALA A 107 1.73 -36.90 -10.21
C ALA A 107 2.52 -37.45 -9.00
N SER A 108 2.80 -36.58 -8.01
CA SER A 108 3.40 -36.89 -6.72
C SER A 108 2.74 -36.02 -5.63
N PRO A 109 2.91 -36.33 -4.32
CA PRO A 109 2.32 -35.53 -3.26
C PRO A 109 2.78 -34.08 -3.29
N LEU A 110 1.85 -33.16 -3.47
CA LEU A 110 2.13 -31.73 -3.51
C LEU A 110 2.23 -31.14 -2.10
N GLN A 111 3.40 -30.64 -1.72
CA GLN A 111 3.59 -29.91 -0.47
C GLN A 111 3.14 -28.45 -0.65
N LEU A 112 2.19 -28.00 0.17
CA LEU A 112 1.81 -26.59 0.23
C LEU A 112 2.79 -25.80 1.09
N THR A 113 2.94 -24.52 0.77
CA THR A 113 3.84 -23.58 1.44
C THR A 113 3.07 -22.36 1.91
N LEU A 114 3.72 -21.47 2.67
CA LEU A 114 3.11 -20.23 3.17
C LEU A 114 2.59 -19.30 2.07
N THR A 115 3.20 -19.37 0.88
CA THR A 115 2.85 -18.55 -0.28
C THR A 115 1.68 -19.09 -1.09
N ASP A 116 1.25 -20.33 -0.84
CA ASP A 116 0.05 -20.88 -1.48
C ASP A 116 -1.21 -20.37 -0.77
N ASP A 117 -2.27 -20.10 -1.54
CA ASP A 117 -3.60 -19.77 -1.01
C ASP A 117 -4.68 -20.66 -1.61
N ILE A 118 -4.74 -20.74 -2.94
CA ILE A 118 -5.65 -21.63 -3.67
C ILE A 118 -4.84 -22.62 -4.50
N VAL A 119 -5.16 -23.91 -4.36
CA VAL A 119 -4.66 -24.96 -5.24
C VAL A 119 -5.83 -25.58 -6.01
N VAL A 120 -5.70 -25.62 -7.33
CA VAL A 120 -6.65 -26.28 -8.24
C VAL A 120 -6.00 -27.56 -8.77
N CYS A 121 -6.43 -28.69 -8.24
CA CYS A 121 -5.98 -30.01 -8.64
C CYS A 121 -6.72 -30.46 -9.91
N THR A 122 -6.00 -30.74 -10.99
CA THR A 122 -6.59 -31.08 -12.30
C THR A 122 -6.51 -32.58 -12.63
N ASN A 123 -6.24 -33.42 -11.64
CA ASN A 123 -5.97 -34.86 -11.80
C ASN A 123 -7.11 -35.67 -12.41
N THR A 124 -6.79 -36.52 -13.37
CA THR A 124 -7.74 -37.49 -13.92
C THR A 124 -7.82 -38.78 -13.09
N MET A 125 -6.72 -39.24 -12.49
CA MET A 125 -6.65 -40.52 -11.74
C MET A 125 -6.52 -40.38 -10.22
N GLY A 126 -6.46 -39.15 -9.71
CA GLY A 126 -6.33 -38.83 -8.28
C GLY A 126 -4.93 -38.33 -7.93
N GLY A 127 -4.71 -38.00 -6.67
CA GLY A 127 -3.42 -37.51 -6.18
C GLY A 127 -3.48 -37.03 -4.73
N GLN A 128 -2.36 -36.53 -4.22
CA GLN A 128 -2.26 -36.10 -2.82
C GLN A 128 -1.80 -34.65 -2.70
N VAL A 129 -2.44 -33.90 -1.80
CA VAL A 129 -1.98 -32.59 -1.31
C VAL A 129 -1.59 -32.72 0.15
N VAL A 130 -0.48 -32.09 0.52
CA VAL A 130 0.06 -32.11 1.89
C VAL A 130 0.07 -30.69 2.43
N LEU A 131 -0.72 -30.47 3.48
CA LEU A 131 -0.77 -29.25 4.26
C LEU A 131 0.48 -29.15 5.14
N PRO A 132 1.01 -27.95 5.42
CA PRO A 132 2.09 -27.79 6.40
C PRO A 132 1.68 -28.22 7.80
N ALA A 133 2.65 -28.27 8.71
CA ALA A 133 2.42 -28.54 10.13
C ALA A 133 1.43 -27.53 10.74
N ALA A 134 0.31 -28.02 11.28
CA ALA A 134 -0.76 -27.18 11.85
C ALA A 134 -0.23 -26.27 12.97
N ALA A 135 0.65 -26.80 13.82
CA ALA A 135 1.21 -26.08 14.97
C ALA A 135 1.96 -24.80 14.60
N SER A 136 2.55 -24.73 13.40
CA SER A 136 3.29 -23.55 12.94
C SER A 136 2.42 -22.56 12.15
N GLN A 137 1.15 -22.87 11.92
CA GLN A 137 0.29 -22.21 10.92
C GLN A 137 -1.06 -21.74 11.44
N LYS A 138 -1.19 -21.44 12.74
CA LYS A 138 -2.46 -21.00 13.35
C LYS A 138 -3.09 -19.83 12.59
N GLY A 139 -4.32 -20.01 12.13
CA GLY A 139 -5.09 -19.02 11.37
C GLY A 139 -4.83 -19.01 9.86
N LYS A 140 -3.82 -19.73 9.36
CA LYS A 140 -3.61 -19.88 7.91
C LYS A 140 -4.71 -20.77 7.33
N ALA A 141 -5.18 -20.38 6.15
CA ALA A 141 -6.15 -21.15 5.38
C ALA A 141 -5.62 -21.47 3.98
N TYR A 142 -5.92 -22.67 3.52
CA TYR A 142 -5.72 -23.10 2.14
C TYR A 142 -7.04 -23.52 1.53
N ARG A 143 -7.30 -23.14 0.29
CA ARG A 143 -8.47 -23.63 -0.46
C ARG A 143 -8.01 -24.62 -1.51
N ILE A 144 -8.53 -25.84 -1.43
CA ILE A 144 -8.22 -26.91 -2.37
C ILE A 144 -9.45 -27.16 -3.22
N LYS A 145 -9.31 -26.88 -4.53
CA LYS A 145 -10.31 -27.15 -5.56
C LYS A 145 -9.91 -28.40 -6.32
N VAL A 146 -10.75 -29.42 -6.30
CA VAL A 146 -10.58 -30.58 -7.20
C VAL A 146 -11.35 -30.29 -8.48
N ALA A 147 -10.65 -30.01 -9.58
CA ALA A 147 -11.26 -29.72 -10.88
C ALA A 147 -11.26 -30.93 -11.84
N GLY A 148 -10.40 -31.92 -11.58
CA GLY A 148 -10.33 -33.17 -12.33
C GLY A 148 -11.29 -34.24 -11.81
N ASN A 149 -11.21 -35.44 -12.41
CA ASN A 149 -12.09 -36.56 -12.10
C ASN A 149 -11.56 -37.48 -11.00
N GLY A 150 -10.28 -37.40 -10.67
CA GLY A 150 -9.67 -38.23 -9.64
C GLY A 150 -9.85 -37.65 -8.23
N THR A 151 -10.04 -38.53 -7.25
CA THR A 151 -10.08 -38.16 -5.82
C THR A 151 -8.75 -37.59 -5.37
N VAL A 152 -8.80 -36.46 -4.67
CA VAL A 152 -7.62 -35.85 -4.04
C VAL A 152 -7.63 -36.16 -2.56
N VAL A 153 -6.55 -36.76 -2.09
CA VAL A 153 -6.31 -37.01 -0.67
C VAL A 153 -5.55 -35.84 -0.08
N VAL A 154 -6.04 -35.27 1.01
CA VAL A 154 -5.38 -34.20 1.77
C VAL A 154 -4.85 -34.79 3.07
N ARG A 155 -3.60 -34.50 3.41
CA ARG A 155 -2.95 -34.89 4.67
C ARG A 155 -2.17 -33.72 5.25
N SER A 156 -1.86 -33.75 6.55
CA SER A 156 -0.87 -32.83 7.12
C SER A 156 0.53 -33.45 7.13
N GLN A 157 1.55 -32.62 6.92
CA GLN A 157 2.95 -33.04 6.82
C GLN A 157 3.47 -33.69 8.12
N ASP A 158 3.00 -33.20 9.26
CA ASP A 158 3.38 -33.66 10.61
C ASP A 158 2.43 -34.75 11.15
N GLY A 159 1.43 -35.15 10.36
CA GLY A 159 0.39 -36.09 10.80
C GLY A 159 -0.66 -35.48 11.71
N ALA A 160 -0.73 -34.14 11.83
CA ALA A 160 -1.85 -33.49 12.48
C ALA A 160 -3.18 -33.90 11.83
N LEU A 161 -4.22 -34.01 12.65
CA LEU A 161 -5.55 -34.37 12.20
C LEU A 161 -6.15 -33.27 11.29
N ILE A 162 -7.10 -33.69 10.47
CA ILE A 162 -7.94 -32.84 9.64
C ILE A 162 -9.37 -33.19 10.01
N ASP A 163 -10.13 -32.30 10.68
CA ASP A 163 -11.45 -32.62 11.27
C ASP A 163 -11.47 -33.96 12.03
N ASP A 164 -10.54 -34.11 13.00
CA ASP A 164 -10.39 -35.31 13.83
C ASP A 164 -10.08 -36.63 13.06
N ILE A 165 -9.81 -36.58 11.75
CA ILE A 165 -9.37 -37.73 10.94
C ILE A 165 -7.95 -37.54 10.40
N THR A 166 -7.27 -38.62 10.00
CA THR A 166 -5.85 -38.59 9.60
C THR A 166 -5.61 -38.14 8.17
N LEU A 167 -6.64 -38.22 7.33
CA LEU A 167 -6.65 -37.75 5.95
C LEU A 167 -8.06 -37.35 5.58
N TYR A 168 -8.19 -36.42 4.63
CA TYR A 168 -9.46 -35.99 4.09
C TYR A 168 -9.51 -36.28 2.58
N GLU A 169 -10.53 -36.99 2.11
CA GLU A 169 -10.69 -37.28 0.69
C GLU A 169 -11.69 -36.31 0.04
N ILE A 170 -11.28 -35.68 -1.05
CA ILE A 170 -12.14 -34.82 -1.85
C ILE A 170 -12.43 -35.55 -3.17
N PRO A 171 -13.66 -36.08 -3.36
CA PRO A 171 -14.02 -36.77 -4.58
C PRO A 171 -13.84 -35.89 -5.83
N GLY A 172 -13.31 -36.48 -6.89
CA GLY A 172 -13.23 -35.84 -8.20
C GLY A 172 -14.60 -35.76 -8.90
N GLY A 173 -14.66 -35.06 -10.03
CA GLY A 173 -15.84 -34.98 -10.91
C GLY A 173 -16.90 -33.99 -10.45
N ALA A 174 -17.18 -33.90 -9.14
CA ALA A 174 -18.14 -32.95 -8.56
C ALA A 174 -17.64 -31.49 -8.52
N LYS A 175 -16.37 -31.28 -8.86
CA LYS A 175 -15.71 -29.97 -8.81
C LYS A 175 -15.81 -29.33 -7.43
N LEU A 176 -15.50 -30.04 -6.35
CA LEU A 176 -15.60 -29.52 -4.99
C LEU A 176 -14.44 -28.56 -4.67
N SER A 177 -14.74 -27.57 -3.82
CA SER A 177 -13.78 -26.62 -3.27
C SER A 177 -13.95 -26.59 -1.76
N LEU A 178 -12.93 -26.99 -1.02
CA LEU A 178 -12.96 -26.97 0.44
C LEU A 178 -11.83 -26.10 0.98
N GLN A 179 -12.07 -25.47 2.12
CA GLN A 179 -11.09 -24.63 2.80
C GLN A 179 -10.61 -25.34 4.06
N PHE A 180 -9.29 -25.46 4.21
CA PHE A 180 -8.62 -26.08 5.34
C PHE A 180 -7.99 -24.96 6.17
N VAL A 181 -8.42 -24.79 7.42
CA VAL A 181 -7.96 -23.72 8.32
C VAL A 181 -7.29 -24.31 9.55
N SER A 182 -6.06 -23.92 9.83
CA SER A 182 -5.37 -24.41 11.02
C SER A 182 -5.80 -23.64 12.26
N ASP A 183 -6.10 -24.34 13.36
CA ASP A 183 -6.32 -23.76 14.69
C ASP A 183 -5.05 -23.73 15.56
N GLY A 184 -3.93 -24.24 15.03
CA GLY A 184 -2.66 -24.41 15.74
C GLY A 184 -2.47 -25.78 16.39
N GLN A 185 -3.42 -26.72 16.27
CA GLN A 185 -3.30 -28.12 16.71
C GLN A 185 -3.71 -29.09 15.59
N GLN A 186 -4.78 -28.78 14.87
CA GLN A 186 -5.26 -29.53 13.72
C GLN A 186 -5.65 -28.60 12.56
N TRP A 187 -6.10 -29.21 11.47
CA TRP A 187 -6.74 -28.52 10.35
C TRP A 187 -8.25 -28.74 10.43
N ASN A 188 -9.03 -27.67 10.30
CA ASN A 188 -10.49 -27.72 10.28
C ASN A 188 -10.98 -27.52 8.83
N VAL A 189 -11.94 -28.32 8.36
CA VAL A 189 -12.49 -28.21 7.01
C VAL A 189 -13.76 -27.37 7.04
N LEU A 190 -13.79 -26.35 6.19
CA LEU A 190 -14.92 -25.45 5.97
C LEU A 190 -15.38 -25.59 4.51
N ASN A 191 -16.70 -25.54 4.31
CA ASN A 191 -17.34 -25.57 3.00
C ASN A 191 -17.77 -24.17 2.56
#